data_AF-A0A2U0DI05-F1
#
_entry.id   AF-A0A2U0DI05-F1
#
_cell.length_a   1.000
_cell.length_b   1.000
_cell.length_c   1.000
_cell.angle_alpha   90.00
_cell.angle_beta   90.00
_cell.angle_gamma   90.00
#
_symmetry.space_group_name_H-M   'P 1'
#
loop_
_entity.id
_entity.type
_entity.pdbx_description
1 polymer ?
#
loop_
_entity_poly.entity_id
_entity_poly.type
_entity_poly.pdbx_seq_one_letter_code
_entity_poly.pdbx_strand_id
1 'polypeptide(L)'
;MLEATFHPALKSYLLQIKNRFLLYDLKNILKISSANSIRIYELLKSFEGIGKRTFEVEELKQILDLEDKYPLYGSFKARVLNKAKDDLIKHSDIKFDFEELFEGTRSVKKILFHIKKNNGRSEMDSGKENPAAEDTNDAP
;
A
#
# COMPACT_ATOMS: atom_id res chain seq x y z
N MET A 1 -17.30 21.81 17.58
CA MET A 1 -17.31 20.33 17.58
C MET A 1 -18.05 19.91 16.33
N LEU A 2 -17.43 19.14 15.43
CA LEU A 2 -18.06 18.72 14.17
C LEU A 2 -18.59 17.29 14.37
N GLU A 3 -19.90 17.10 14.28
CA GLU A 3 -20.52 15.78 14.33
C GLU A 3 -20.95 15.38 12.93
N ALA A 4 -20.51 14.19 12.49
CA ALA A 4 -20.90 13.60 11.23
C ALA A 4 -21.63 12.27 11.51
N THR A 5 -22.79 12.08 10.89
CA THR A 5 -23.62 10.89 11.06
C THR A 5 -23.85 10.21 9.72
N PHE A 6 -23.73 8.88 9.67
CA PHE A 6 -24.03 8.11 8.46
C PHE A 6 -25.54 7.98 8.26
N HIS A 7 -26.00 8.16 7.02
CA HIS A 7 -27.39 7.96 6.67
C HIS A 7 -27.78 6.48 6.86
N PRO A 8 -28.94 6.13 7.47
CA PRO A 8 -29.33 4.76 7.77
C PRO A 8 -29.34 3.80 6.56
N ALA A 9 -29.65 4.32 5.37
CA ALA A 9 -29.62 3.56 4.11
C ALA A 9 -28.22 3.02 3.76
N LEU A 10 -27.15 3.62 4.28
CA LEU A 10 -25.78 3.18 4.05
C LEU A 10 -25.41 1.94 4.87
N LYS A 11 -26.20 1.59 5.91
CA LYS A 11 -25.87 0.50 6.84
C LYS A 11 -25.65 -0.84 6.13
N SER A 12 -26.53 -1.19 5.19
CA SER A 12 -26.43 -2.45 4.43
C SER A 12 -25.19 -2.48 3.54
N TYR A 13 -24.82 -1.34 2.95
CA TYR A 13 -23.63 -1.22 2.10
C TYR A 13 -22.35 -1.24 2.93
N LEU A 14 -22.31 -0.58 4.09
CA LEU A 14 -21.17 -0.60 5.02
C LEU A 14 -20.88 -2.03 5.54
N LEU A 15 -21.91 -2.82 5.79
CA LEU A 15 -21.77 -4.23 6.16
C LEU A 15 -21.20 -5.09 5.02
N GLN A 16 -21.61 -4.82 3.78
CA GLN A 16 -21.04 -5.49 2.59
C GLN A 16 -19.59 -5.08 2.33
N ILE A 17 -19.24 -3.81 2.60
CA ILE A 17 -17.85 -3.32 2.55
C ILE A 17 -17.00 -4.12 3.54
N LYS A 18 -17.45 -4.34 4.79
CA LYS A 18 -16.69 -5.12 5.79
C LYS A 18 -16.29 -6.54 5.30
N ASN A 19 -17.11 -7.16 4.45
CA ASN A 19 -16.86 -8.52 3.95
C ASN A 19 -15.99 -8.56 2.68
N ARG A 20 -15.88 -7.45 1.96
CA ARG A 20 -15.14 -7.33 0.68
C ARG A 20 -13.86 -6.49 0.82
N PHE A 21 -13.74 -5.71 1.89
CA PHE A 21 -12.58 -4.89 2.16
C PHE A 21 -11.45 -5.80 2.65
N LEU A 22 -10.30 -5.72 1.98
CA LEU A 22 -9.09 -6.37 2.47
C LEU A 22 -8.85 -5.85 3.89
N LEU A 23 -8.85 -6.74 4.89
CA LEU A 23 -8.57 -6.41 6.29
C LEU A 23 -7.07 -6.13 6.46
N TYR A 24 -6.56 -5.07 5.84
CA TYR A 24 -5.23 -4.57 6.10
C TYR A 24 -5.29 -3.45 7.14
N ASP A 25 -4.24 -3.32 7.96
CA ASP A 25 -4.18 -2.27 8.97
C ASP A 25 -4.09 -0.91 8.26
N LEU A 26 -5.10 -0.06 8.49
CA LEU A 26 -5.17 1.29 7.93
C LEU A 26 -3.88 2.07 8.23
N LYS A 27 -3.22 1.79 9.37
CA LYS A 27 -1.93 2.38 9.75
C LYS A 27 -0.81 2.18 8.72
N ASN A 28 -0.90 1.14 7.88
CA ASN A 28 0.06 0.87 6.82
C ASN A 28 -0.14 1.77 5.59
N ILE A 29 -1.36 2.27 5.37
CA ILE A 29 -1.66 3.11 4.20
C ILE A 29 -1.79 4.60 4.54
N LEU A 30 -2.07 4.96 5.80
CA LEU A 30 -2.25 6.38 6.20
C LEU A 30 -1.03 7.27 5.90
N LYS A 31 0.17 6.70 5.91
CA LYS A 31 1.42 7.44 5.63
C LYS A 31 1.79 7.42 4.13
N ILE A 32 1.10 6.62 3.32
CA ILE A 32 1.34 6.51 1.88
C ILE A 32 0.52 7.59 1.17
N SER A 33 1.20 8.58 0.59
CA SER A 33 0.53 9.68 -0.13
C SER A 33 0.10 9.33 -1.56
N SER A 34 0.65 8.26 -2.12
CA SER A 34 0.46 7.87 -3.50
C SER A 34 -0.68 6.87 -3.64
N ALA A 35 -1.78 7.28 -4.28
CA ALA A 35 -2.93 6.40 -4.55
C ALA A 35 -2.52 5.11 -5.29
N ASN A 36 -1.58 5.20 -6.23
CA ASN A 36 -1.07 4.01 -6.94
C ASN A 36 -0.29 3.06 -6.02
N SER A 37 0.43 3.61 -5.04
CA SER A 37 1.16 2.81 -4.06
C SER A 37 0.20 2.10 -3.10
N ILE A 38 -0.89 2.77 -2.70
CA ILE A 38 -1.97 2.15 -1.94
C ILE A 38 -2.58 0.99 -2.73
N ARG A 39 -2.95 1.21 -4.00
CA ARG A 39 -3.52 0.16 -4.87
C ARG A 39 -2.59 -1.04 -5.05
N ILE A 40 -1.28 -0.79 -5.24
CA ILE A 40 -0.28 -1.87 -5.30
C ILE A 40 -0.19 -2.62 -3.99
N TYR A 41 -0.22 -1.92 -2.85
CA TYR A 41 -0.26 -2.56 -1.54
C TYR A 41 -1.48 -3.47 -1.39
N GLU A 42 -2.68 -2.98 -1.71
CA GLU A 42 -3.92 -3.76 -1.65
C GLU A 42 -3.83 -5.01 -2.52
N LEU A 43 -3.39 -4.83 -3.76
CA LEU A 43 -3.21 -5.93 -4.71
C LEU A 43 -2.25 -6.97 -4.16
N LEU A 44 -1.03 -6.58 -3.76
CA LEU A 44 0.00 -7.50 -3.31
C LEU A 44 -0.30 -8.12 -1.95
N LYS A 45 -0.99 -7.39 -1.05
CA LYS A 45 -1.41 -7.90 0.25
C LYS A 45 -2.35 -9.09 0.12
N SER A 46 -3.21 -9.09 -0.89
CA SER A 46 -4.09 -10.24 -1.19
C SER A 46 -3.32 -11.53 -1.56
N PHE A 47 -2.06 -11.40 -2.01
CA PHE A 47 -1.17 -12.51 -2.37
C PHE A 47 -0.06 -12.76 -1.35
N GLU A 48 -0.07 -12.11 -0.18
CA GLU A 48 0.97 -12.27 0.84
C GLU A 48 1.18 -13.73 1.24
N GLY A 49 0.09 -14.52 1.37
CA GLY A 49 0.16 -15.94 1.72
C GLY A 49 0.87 -16.82 0.68
N ILE A 50 0.86 -16.42 -0.60
CA ILE A 50 1.57 -17.12 -1.69
C ILE A 50 3.00 -16.61 -1.79
N GLY A 51 3.24 -15.33 -1.48
CA GLY A 51 4.55 -14.69 -1.49
C GLY A 51 5.06 -14.31 -2.89
N LYS A 52 4.36 -14.67 -3.96
CA LYS A 52 4.70 -14.26 -5.32
C LYS A 52 3.47 -14.20 -6.23
N ARG A 53 3.52 -13.32 -7.23
CA ARG A 53 2.46 -13.22 -8.23
C ARG A 53 2.99 -12.64 -9.54
N THR A 54 2.56 -13.20 -10.67
CA THR A 54 2.86 -12.67 -12.00
C THR A 54 1.64 -11.96 -12.55
N PHE A 55 1.85 -10.80 -13.16
CA PHE A 55 0.83 -10.06 -13.92
C PHE A 55 1.37 -9.70 -15.31
N GLU A 56 0.48 -9.62 -16.28
CA GLU A 56 0.80 -8.92 -17.53
C GLU A 56 0.85 -7.40 -17.29
N VAL A 57 1.71 -6.68 -18.01
CA VAL A 57 1.83 -5.23 -17.84
C VAL A 57 0.52 -4.52 -18.15
N GLU A 58 -0.17 -4.95 -19.20
CA GLU A 58 -1.48 -4.42 -19.60
C GLU A 58 -2.56 -4.71 -18.55
N GLU A 59 -2.63 -5.95 -18.08
CA GLU A 59 -3.54 -6.37 -16.99
C GLU A 59 -3.29 -5.56 -15.71
N LEU A 60 -2.02 -5.39 -15.32
CA LEU A 60 -1.68 -4.62 -14.13
C LEU A 60 -2.07 -3.16 -14.25
N LYS A 61 -1.90 -2.55 -15.44
CA LYS A 61 -2.36 -1.19 -15.70
C LYS A 61 -3.87 -1.08 -15.58
N GLN A 62 -4.62 -2.07 -16.06
CA GLN A 62 -6.07 -2.11 -15.93
C GLN A 62 -6.51 -2.18 -14.46
N ILE A 63 -5.91 -3.08 -13.69
CA ILE A 63 -6.20 -3.23 -12.25
C ILE A 63 -5.93 -1.93 -11.48
N LEU A 64 -4.97 -1.11 -11.93
CA LEU A 64 -4.58 0.14 -11.30
C LEU A 64 -5.32 1.38 -11.85
N ASP A 65 -6.24 1.23 -12.81
CA ASP A 65 -6.90 2.30 -13.59
C ASP A 65 -5.88 3.23 -14.30
N LEU A 66 -4.91 2.64 -14.99
CA LEU A 66 -3.78 3.32 -15.65
C LEU A 66 -3.62 2.95 -17.13
N GLU A 67 -4.67 2.45 -17.79
CA GLU A 67 -4.64 1.98 -19.18
C GLU A 67 -4.10 3.03 -20.14
N ASP A 68 -4.65 4.25 -20.07
CA ASP A 68 -4.26 5.38 -20.91
C ASP A 68 -3.04 6.15 -20.38
N LYS A 69 -2.46 5.69 -19.26
CA LYS A 69 -1.35 6.35 -18.59
C LYS A 69 -0.05 5.58 -18.78
N TYR A 70 1.04 6.35 -18.84
CA TYR A 70 2.40 5.82 -18.95
C TYR A 70 2.58 4.89 -20.17
N PRO A 71 2.42 5.40 -21.41
CA PRO A 71 2.51 4.57 -22.62
C PRO A 71 3.85 3.83 -22.71
N LEU A 72 4.94 4.47 -22.24
CA LEU A 72 6.24 3.84 -22.11
C LEU A 72 6.33 3.06 -20.79
N TYR A 73 6.73 1.79 -20.89
CA TYR A 73 6.96 0.93 -19.71
C TYR A 73 7.96 1.55 -18.71
N GLY A 74 9.02 2.21 -19.19
CA GLY A 74 9.97 2.89 -18.31
C GLY A 74 9.33 3.97 -17.42
N SER A 75 8.33 4.70 -17.93
CA SER A 75 7.57 5.67 -17.14
C SER A 75 6.68 4.98 -16.10
N PHE A 76 6.05 3.87 -16.47
CA PHE A 76 5.25 3.05 -15.55
C PHE A 76 6.14 2.50 -14.41
N LYS A 77 7.28 1.89 -14.76
CA LYS A 77 8.26 1.40 -13.80
C LYS A 77 8.72 2.47 -12.82
N ALA A 78 9.16 3.63 -13.32
CA ALA A 78 9.71 4.69 -12.49
C ALA A 78 8.66 5.34 -11.58
N ARG A 79 7.47 5.65 -12.11
CA ARG A 79 6.46 6.46 -11.39
C ARG A 79 5.47 5.63 -10.58
N VAL A 80 5.33 4.35 -10.91
CA VAL A 80 4.34 3.45 -10.29
C VAL A 80 5.05 2.36 -9.50
N LEU A 81 5.81 1.49 -10.15
CA LEU A 81 6.40 0.31 -9.48
C LEU A 81 7.48 0.70 -8.46
N ASN A 82 8.45 1.51 -8.87
CA ASN A 82 9.54 1.92 -7.98
C ASN A 82 9.03 2.83 -6.85
N LYS A 83 8.12 3.75 -7.17
CA LYS A 83 7.49 4.59 -6.14
C LYS A 83 6.74 3.75 -5.10
N ALA A 84 5.94 2.79 -5.55
CA ALA A 84 5.22 1.89 -4.64
C ALA A 84 6.19 1.03 -3.83
N LYS A 85 7.28 0.54 -4.43
CA LYS A 85 8.32 -0.21 -3.72
C LYS A 85 8.89 0.61 -2.55
N ASP A 86 9.28 1.85 -2.81
CA ASP A 86 9.84 2.74 -1.79
C ASP A 86 8.81 3.07 -0.69
N ASP A 87 7.58 3.37 -1.08
CA ASP A 87 6.49 3.68 -0.14
C ASP A 87 6.20 2.48 0.78
N LEU A 88 6.11 1.27 0.22
CA LEU A 88 5.76 0.07 0.99
C LEU A 88 6.89 -0.35 1.95
N ILE A 89 8.15 -0.21 1.52
CA ILE A 89 9.33 -0.44 2.38
C ILE A 89 9.30 0.52 3.58
N LYS A 90 8.87 1.77 3.40
CA LYS A 90 8.87 2.79 4.46
C LYS A 90 7.63 2.74 5.35
N HIS A 91 6.49 2.35 4.80
CA HIS A 91 5.20 2.65 5.41
C HIS A 91 4.27 1.45 5.59
N SER A 92 4.63 0.24 5.13
CA SER A 92 3.73 -0.91 5.22
C SER A 92 4.38 -2.14 5.85
N ASP A 93 3.55 -3.11 6.22
CA ASP A 93 3.94 -4.38 6.84
C ASP A 93 4.47 -5.41 5.83
N ILE A 94 4.33 -5.14 4.53
CA ILE A 94 4.93 -5.93 3.46
C ILE A 94 5.90 -5.08 2.65
N LYS A 95 6.80 -5.73 1.95
CA LYS A 95 7.66 -5.13 0.93
C LYS A 95 7.73 -6.07 -0.26
N PHE A 96 8.09 -5.54 -1.41
CA PHE A 96 8.21 -6.36 -2.60
C PHE A 96 9.44 -6.02 -3.42
N ASP A 97 9.90 -7.02 -4.15
CA ASP A 97 10.79 -6.88 -5.30
C ASP A 97 10.04 -7.37 -6.54
N PHE A 98 10.55 -7.04 -7.72
CA PHE A 98 9.96 -7.52 -8.96
C PHE A 98 11.00 -7.81 -10.03
N GLU A 99 10.67 -8.75 -10.90
CA GLU A 99 11.45 -9.14 -12.08
C GLU A 99 10.65 -8.88 -13.36
N GLU A 100 11.35 -8.52 -14.41
CA GLU A 100 10.79 -8.20 -15.72
C GLU A 100 10.90 -9.42 -16.61
N LEU A 101 9.77 -9.90 -17.08
CA LEU A 101 9.68 -11.05 -17.99
C LEU A 101 9.37 -10.54 -19.39
N PHE A 102 10.30 -10.80 -20.30
CA PHE A 102 10.28 -10.29 -21.66
C PHE A 102 9.53 -11.22 -22.59
N GLU A 103 8.83 -10.63 -23.55
CA GLU A 103 8.36 -11.30 -24.76
C GLU A 103 9.28 -10.85 -25.91
N GLY A 104 10.00 -11.79 -26.50
CA GLY A 104 11.09 -11.47 -27.43
C GLY A 104 12.29 -10.80 -26.75
N THR A 105 13.01 -9.94 -27.49
CA THR A 105 14.31 -9.38 -27.05
C THR A 105 14.23 -8.05 -26.31
N ARG A 106 13.11 -7.30 -26.38
CA ARG A 106 13.07 -5.91 -25.88
C ARG A 106 11.80 -5.50 -25.14
N SER A 107 10.68 -6.20 -25.31
CA SER A 107 9.41 -5.80 -24.69
C SER A 107 9.14 -6.58 -23.41
N VAL A 108 8.97 -5.87 -22.29
CA VAL A 108 8.51 -6.47 -21.03
C VAL A 108 7.03 -6.77 -21.17
N LYS A 109 6.65 -8.05 -21.10
CA LYS A 109 5.24 -8.47 -21.18
C LYS A 109 4.65 -8.74 -19.80
N LYS A 110 5.45 -9.29 -18.90
CA LYS A 110 5.01 -9.73 -17.56
C LYS A 110 5.93 -9.19 -16.48
N ILE A 111 5.36 -9.00 -15.29
CA ILE A 111 6.08 -8.62 -14.07
C ILE A 111 5.84 -9.71 -13.04
N LEU A 112 6.91 -10.30 -12.53
CA LEU A 112 6.87 -11.22 -11.40
C LEU A 112 7.16 -10.46 -10.11
N PHE A 113 6.18 -10.36 -9.22
CA PHE A 113 6.33 -9.79 -7.89
C PHE A 113 6.76 -10.86 -6.89
N HIS A 114 7.69 -10.50 -6.03
CA HIS A 114 8.12 -11.25 -4.86
C HIS A 114 7.74 -10.47 -3.60
N ILE A 115 6.84 -11.00 -2.80
CA ILE A 115 6.24 -10.34 -1.64
C ILE A 115 6.87 -10.92 -0.37
N LYS A 116 7.31 -10.06 0.54
CA LYS A 116 7.94 -10.44 1.80
C LYS A 116 7.39 -9.59 2.94
N LYS A 117 7.41 -10.12 4.16
CA LYS A 117 7.16 -9.32 5.36
C LYS A 117 8.21 -8.23 5.50
N ASN A 118 7.76 -7.06 5.93
CA ASN A 118 8.61 -5.91 6.18
C ASN A 118 8.94 -5.80 7.67
N ASN A 119 9.91 -6.59 8.12
CA ASN A 119 10.32 -6.65 9.52
C ASN A 119 11.06 -5.37 9.99
N GLY A 120 11.35 -4.41 9.10
CA GLY A 120 12.05 -3.18 9.47
C GLY A 120 11.22 -2.18 10.29
N ARG A 121 9.91 -2.44 10.48
CA ARG A 121 9.01 -1.54 11.23
C ARG A 121 8.96 -1.82 12.73
N SER A 122 9.33 -3.01 13.20
CA SER A 122 9.34 -3.31 14.64
C SER A 122 10.33 -2.45 15.44
N GLU A 123 11.28 -1.78 14.78
CA GLU A 123 12.29 -0.93 15.46
C GLU A 123 12.05 0.58 15.34
N MET A 124 11.16 1.06 14.47
CA MET A 124 10.95 2.50 14.26
C MET A 124 9.75 3.10 14.99
N ASP A 125 8.81 2.29 15.48
CA ASP A 125 7.62 2.74 16.23
C ASP A 125 7.81 2.69 17.77
N SER A 126 8.98 2.31 18.31
CA SER A 126 9.28 2.25 19.75
C SER A 126 9.87 3.53 20.37
N GLY A 127 9.89 4.64 19.64
CA GLY A 127 10.45 5.91 20.11
C GLY A 127 9.48 7.07 19.90
N LYS A 128 8.49 7.21 20.79
CA LYS A 128 7.82 8.46 21.22
C LYS A 128 6.61 8.15 22.12
N GLU A 129 6.87 7.60 23.31
CA GLU A 129 6.07 7.97 24.49
C GLU A 129 6.88 9.04 25.21
N ASN A 130 6.42 10.29 25.14
CA ASN A 130 6.92 11.36 25.99
C ASN A 130 5.98 11.39 27.21
N PRO A 131 6.42 11.05 28.43
CA PRO A 131 5.59 11.27 29.60
C PRO A 131 5.41 12.78 29.76
N ALA A 132 4.16 13.20 29.90
CA ALA A 132 3.78 14.57 30.15
C ALA A 132 4.46 15.11 31.42
N ALA A 133 4.83 16.37 31.36
CA ALA A 133 5.43 17.13 32.45
C ALA A 133 4.60 17.03 33.75
N GLU A 134 5.27 16.70 34.85
CA GLU A 134 4.78 16.95 36.20
C GLU A 134 4.91 18.46 36.47
N ASP A 135 3.78 19.18 36.39
CA ASP A 135 3.57 20.42 37.14
C ASP A 135 3.13 20.05 38.56
N THR A 136 3.99 20.27 39.55
CA THR A 136 3.58 20.50 40.95
C THR A 136 4.39 21.63 41.58
N ASN A 137 3.77 22.82 41.50
CA ASN A 137 3.71 23.92 42.48
C ASN A 137 4.76 24.04 43.60
N ASP A 138 5.34 25.26 43.63
CA ASP A 138 5.48 26.18 44.78
C ASP A 138 5.83 25.59 46.16
N ALA A 139 7.04 25.90 46.61
CA ALA A 139 7.36 26.06 48.02
C ALA A 139 7.52 27.55 48.34
N PRO A 140 7.00 28.06 49.48
CA PRO A 140 7.31 29.40 49.96
C PRO A 140 8.75 29.54 50.45
#